data_AF-A0A5E4KSR2-F1
#
_entry.id   AF-A0A5E4KSR2-F1
#
_cell.length_a   1.000
_cell.length_b   1.000
_cell.length_c   1.000
_cell.angle_alpha   90.00
_cell.angle_beta   90.00
_cell.angle_gamma   90.00
#
_symmetry.space_group_name_H-M   'P 1'
#
loop_
_entity.id
_entity.type
_entity.pdbx_description
1 polymer ?
#
loop_
_entity_poly.entity_id
_entity_poly.type
_entity_poly.pdbx_seq_one_letter_code
_entity_poly.pdbx_strand_id
1 'polypeptide(L)'
;MVSAKDKVEKLISAFEAGELEQLPGRTLAETLEMEIMKELSKARDSTGDIAGHHLGMDNSAVIMAKSGARGSMLNLTQMAACVGQQAVRGERIKRGYAGRTLSHFERNDLGADAHGFVRASYKSGLSPTEYFFHAIGGREGLVDTAVRTSQSGYLQRRLVNAMQDLEVQYDGTVRDTRKMIIQFKYGEDGINPMNSDFSKPEAVRRIIDSVMGVKE
;
A
#
# COMPACT_ATOMS: atom_id res chain seq x y z
N MET A 1 8.15 4.82 -19.65
CA MET A 1 6.75 5.00 -20.11
C MET A 1 6.48 4.34 -21.45
N VAL A 2 7.11 4.76 -22.56
CA VAL A 2 6.86 4.16 -23.90
C VAL A 2 7.12 2.65 -23.89
N SER A 3 8.30 2.23 -23.41
CA SER A 3 8.62 0.81 -23.26
C SER A 3 7.65 -0.01 -22.40
N ALA A 4 6.93 0.61 -21.46
CA ALA A 4 5.97 -0.10 -20.62
C ALA A 4 4.64 -0.32 -21.35
N LYS A 5 4.22 0.65 -22.17
CA LYS A 5 3.04 0.50 -23.04
C LYS A 5 3.25 -0.63 -24.05
N ASP A 6 4.42 -0.67 -24.70
CA ASP A 6 4.76 -1.73 -25.65
C ASP A 6 4.74 -3.12 -25.01
N LYS A 7 5.16 -3.23 -23.73
CA LYS A 7 5.10 -4.50 -22.98
C LYS A 7 3.67 -4.90 -22.63
N VAL A 8 2.82 -3.95 -22.25
CA VAL A 8 1.40 -4.21 -22.01
C VAL A 8 0.71 -4.66 -23.29
N GLU A 9 1.00 -4.02 -24.42
CA GLU A 9 0.48 -4.43 -25.73
C GLU A 9 0.93 -5.85 -26.09
N LYS A 10 2.20 -6.22 -25.85
CA LYS A 10 2.68 -7.60 -26.03
C LYS A 10 1.95 -8.61 -25.15
N LEU A 11 1.66 -8.27 -23.88
CA LEU A 11 0.88 -9.14 -22.99
C LEU A 11 -0.55 -9.33 -23.50
N ILE A 12 -1.17 -8.28 -24.04
CA ILE A 12 -2.50 -8.34 -24.63
C ILE A 12 -2.49 -9.22 -25.89
N SER A 13 -1.51 -9.02 -26.79
CA SER A 13 -1.37 -9.87 -27.98
C SER A 13 -1.13 -11.34 -27.63
N ALA A 14 -0.32 -11.63 -26.62
CA ALA A 14 -0.11 -13.01 -26.15
C ALA A 14 -1.39 -13.63 -25.57
N PHE A 15 -2.22 -12.83 -24.90
CA PHE A 15 -3.52 -13.28 -24.40
C PHE A 15 -4.51 -13.56 -25.55
N GLU A 16 -4.57 -12.69 -26.56
CA GLU A 16 -5.41 -12.89 -27.75
C GLU A 16 -4.97 -14.10 -28.58
N ALA A 17 -3.66 -14.37 -28.64
CA ALA A 17 -3.10 -15.55 -29.29
C ALA A 17 -3.28 -16.85 -28.47
N GLY A 18 -3.68 -16.75 -27.20
CA GLY A 18 -3.80 -17.90 -26.30
C GLY A 18 -2.45 -18.45 -25.80
N GLU A 19 -1.38 -17.68 -25.90
CA GLU A 19 -0.01 -18.04 -25.50
C GLU A 19 0.35 -17.63 -24.06
N LEU A 20 -0.57 -16.95 -23.36
CA LEU A 20 -0.32 -16.46 -22.00
C LEU A 20 -0.29 -17.60 -20.98
N GLU A 21 0.81 -17.73 -20.25
CA GLU A 21 0.92 -18.66 -19.13
C GLU A 21 0.00 -18.26 -17.97
N GLN A 22 -0.82 -19.20 -17.51
CA GLN A 22 -1.77 -18.98 -16.42
C GLN A 22 -1.08 -19.04 -15.06
N LEU A 23 -1.37 -18.07 -14.19
CA LEU A 23 -0.92 -18.13 -12.80
C LEU A 23 -1.72 -19.18 -12.00
N PRO A 24 -1.08 -19.90 -11.06
CA PRO A 24 -1.75 -20.94 -10.29
C PRO A 24 -2.88 -20.34 -9.44
N GLY A 25 -4.08 -20.93 -9.55
CA GLY A 25 -5.26 -20.52 -8.79
C GLY A 25 -5.96 -19.26 -9.30
N ARG A 26 -5.59 -18.73 -10.47
CA ARG A 26 -6.21 -17.56 -11.12
C ARG A 26 -6.73 -17.91 -12.49
N THR A 27 -7.73 -17.18 -12.98
CA THR A 27 -8.16 -17.33 -14.37
C THR A 27 -7.16 -16.69 -15.34
N LEU A 28 -7.22 -17.03 -16.64
CA LEU A 28 -6.37 -16.39 -17.66
C LEU A 28 -6.57 -14.87 -17.72
N ALA A 29 -7.81 -14.39 -17.62
CA ALA A 29 -8.12 -12.97 -17.62
C ALA A 29 -7.59 -12.25 -16.37
N GLU A 30 -7.72 -12.88 -15.19
CA GLU A 30 -7.11 -12.35 -13.96
C GLU A 30 -5.58 -12.35 -14.04
N THR A 31 -4.99 -13.37 -14.67
CA THR A 31 -3.54 -13.46 -14.87
C THR A 31 -3.03 -12.31 -15.74
N LEU A 32 -3.72 -12.01 -16.85
CA LEU A 32 -3.40 -10.88 -17.70
C LEU A 32 -3.45 -9.56 -16.91
N GLU A 33 -4.53 -9.33 -16.16
CA GLU A 33 -4.70 -8.12 -15.36
C GLU A 33 -3.60 -7.94 -14.31
N MET A 34 -3.23 -9.03 -13.63
CA MET A 34 -2.17 -9.01 -12.61
C MET A 34 -0.80 -8.70 -13.23
N GLU A 35 -0.44 -9.32 -14.36
CA GLU A 35 0.84 -9.05 -15.03
C GLU A 35 0.90 -7.63 -15.60
N ILE A 36 -0.21 -7.11 -16.16
CA ILE A 36 -0.29 -5.70 -16.59
C ILE A 36 -0.10 -4.75 -15.40
N MET A 37 -0.81 -4.96 -14.29
CA MET A 37 -0.67 -4.11 -13.11
C MET A 37 0.74 -4.12 -12.54
N LYS A 38 1.40 -5.29 -12.54
CA LYS A 38 2.79 -5.46 -12.10
C LYS A 38 3.75 -4.70 -13.00
N GLU A 39 3.61 -4.79 -14.32
CA GLU A 39 4.49 -4.08 -15.25
C GLU A 39 4.29 -2.55 -15.18
N LEU A 40 3.05 -2.09 -15.07
CA LEU A 40 2.74 -0.66 -14.89
C LEU A 40 3.25 -0.11 -13.54
N SER A 41 3.23 -0.93 -12.49
CA SER A 41 3.80 -0.55 -11.18
C SER A 41 5.32 -0.40 -11.26
N LYS A 42 6.02 -1.36 -11.88
CA LYS A 42 7.47 -1.26 -12.13
C LYS A 42 7.82 -0.03 -12.97
N ALA A 43 7.00 0.28 -13.97
CA ALA A 43 7.19 1.45 -14.82
C ALA A 43 7.07 2.76 -14.03
N ARG A 44 6.11 2.84 -13.09
CA ARG A 44 5.97 3.99 -12.18
C ARG A 44 7.18 4.11 -11.26
N ASP A 45 7.59 3.02 -10.64
CA ASP A 45 8.67 3.04 -9.64
C ASP A 45 10.01 3.43 -10.30
N SER A 46 10.34 2.85 -11.46
CA SER A 46 11.52 3.26 -12.26
C SER A 46 11.47 4.74 -12.69
N THR A 47 10.29 5.25 -13.04
CA THR A 47 10.11 6.67 -13.35
C THR A 47 10.29 7.53 -12.09
N GLY A 48 9.93 7.01 -10.92
CA GLY A 48 10.17 7.63 -9.62
C GLY A 48 11.64 7.71 -9.25
N ASP A 49 12.41 6.66 -9.51
CA ASP A 49 13.85 6.65 -9.30
C ASP A 49 14.53 7.70 -10.19
N ILE A 50 14.20 7.73 -11.48
CA ILE A 50 14.73 8.74 -12.42
C ILE A 50 14.40 10.15 -11.92
N ALA A 51 13.15 10.40 -11.53
CA ALA A 51 12.75 11.69 -10.99
C ALA A 51 13.54 12.04 -9.71
N GLY A 52 13.75 11.08 -8.82
CA GLY A 52 14.52 11.25 -7.59
C GLY A 52 15.97 11.65 -7.82
N HIS A 53 16.63 11.07 -8.82
CA HIS A 53 18.02 11.43 -9.18
C HIS A 53 18.11 12.85 -9.76
N HIS A 54 17.12 13.28 -10.55
CA HIS A 54 17.14 14.59 -11.22
C HIS A 54 16.57 15.74 -10.37
N LEU A 55 15.79 15.48 -9.32
CA LEU A 55 15.21 16.51 -8.45
C LEU A 55 16.22 17.18 -7.51
N GLY A 56 17.40 16.59 -7.32
CA GLY A 56 18.45 17.08 -6.43
C GLY A 56 18.14 16.87 -4.94
N MET A 57 19.17 16.59 -4.14
CA MET A 57 19.03 16.37 -2.69
C MET A 57 18.83 17.67 -1.91
N ASP A 58 19.24 18.81 -2.48
CA ASP A 58 19.16 20.13 -1.84
C ASP A 58 17.77 20.78 -1.98
N ASN A 59 16.87 20.15 -2.73
CA ASN A 59 15.50 20.62 -2.88
C ASN A 59 14.71 20.42 -1.57
N SER A 60 14.10 21.49 -1.04
CA SER A 60 13.29 21.46 0.17
C SER A 60 12.21 20.37 0.13
N ALA A 61 11.61 20.10 -1.03
CA ALA A 61 10.60 19.05 -1.18
C ALA A 61 11.18 17.64 -0.97
N VAL A 62 12.40 17.39 -1.46
CA VAL A 62 13.13 16.12 -1.28
C VAL A 62 13.59 15.98 0.17
N ILE A 63 14.09 17.06 0.78
CA ILE A 63 14.49 17.09 2.19
C ILE A 63 13.30 16.74 3.09
N MET A 64 12.12 17.35 2.88
CA MET A 64 10.92 17.03 3.66
C MET A 64 10.48 15.56 3.52
N ALA A 65 10.59 14.99 2.32
CA ALA A 65 10.24 13.60 2.08
C ALA A 65 11.26 12.63 2.69
N LYS A 66 12.57 12.90 2.57
CA LYS A 66 13.63 12.04 3.10
C LYS A 66 13.78 12.14 4.62
N SER A 67 13.55 13.31 5.20
CA SER A 67 13.53 13.50 6.66
C SER A 67 12.33 12.85 7.33
N GLY A 68 11.31 12.43 6.57
CA GLY A 68 10.07 11.89 7.12
C GLY A 68 9.14 12.94 7.72
N ALA A 69 9.47 14.23 7.59
CA ALA A 69 8.66 15.31 8.17
C ALA A 69 7.28 15.41 7.50
N ARG A 70 7.23 15.48 6.16
CA ARG A 70 5.97 15.51 5.41
C ARG A 70 6.20 15.14 3.95
N GLY A 71 5.33 14.27 3.45
CA GLY A 71 5.42 13.77 2.08
C GLY A 71 6.30 12.53 1.96
N SER A 72 6.23 11.88 0.81
CA SER A 72 6.98 10.67 0.50
C SER A 72 7.63 10.81 -0.87
N MET A 73 8.64 9.97 -1.14
CA MET A 73 9.23 9.88 -2.48
C MET A 73 8.17 9.54 -3.54
N LEU A 74 7.21 8.68 -3.20
CA LEU A 74 6.08 8.35 -4.08
C LEU A 74 5.26 9.61 -4.44
N ASN A 75 4.94 10.47 -3.47
CA ASN A 75 4.18 11.69 -3.74
C ASN A 75 4.98 12.67 -4.63
N LEU A 76 6.30 12.76 -4.42
CA LEU A 76 7.20 13.55 -5.30
C LEU A 76 7.20 13.01 -6.73
N THR A 77 7.26 11.69 -6.89
CA THR A 77 7.14 11.02 -8.19
C THR A 77 5.81 11.36 -8.88
N GLN A 78 4.69 11.38 -8.13
CA GLN A 78 3.39 11.74 -8.71
C GLN A 78 3.30 13.21 -9.12
N MET A 79 3.94 14.10 -8.36
CA MET A 79 4.00 15.53 -8.69
C MET A 79 4.88 15.81 -9.91
N ALA A 80 6.03 15.14 -10.02
CA ALA A 80 7.05 15.46 -11.03
C ALA A 80 7.00 14.56 -12.27
N ALA A 81 6.67 13.28 -12.12
CA ALA A 81 6.92 12.25 -13.13
C ALA A 81 5.63 11.62 -13.67
N CYS A 82 4.86 10.90 -12.85
CA CYS A 82 3.59 10.31 -13.24
C CYS A 82 2.75 9.88 -12.03
N VAL A 83 1.42 9.99 -12.12
CA VAL A 83 0.54 9.50 -11.05
C VAL A 83 0.51 7.96 -10.99
N GLY A 84 0.45 7.30 -12.15
CA GLY A 84 0.45 5.85 -12.29
C GLY A 84 -0.96 5.22 -12.38
N GLN A 85 -1.03 3.90 -12.22
CA GLN A 85 -2.27 3.13 -12.33
C GLN A 85 -3.29 3.52 -11.27
N GLN A 86 -4.51 3.86 -11.69
CA GLN A 86 -5.66 3.98 -10.79
C GLN A 86 -6.37 2.64 -10.68
N ALA A 87 -6.72 2.24 -9.46
CA ALA A 87 -7.41 0.99 -9.19
C ALA A 87 -8.68 1.28 -8.37
N VAL A 88 -9.65 0.36 -8.44
CA VAL A 88 -10.82 0.33 -7.58
C VAL A 88 -11.02 -1.10 -7.11
N ARG A 89 -11.02 -1.32 -5.80
CA ARG A 89 -11.20 -2.63 -5.16
C ARG A 89 -10.17 -3.67 -5.61
N GLY A 90 -8.93 -3.23 -5.84
CA GLY A 90 -7.82 -4.10 -6.22
C GLY A 90 -7.70 -4.43 -7.71
N GLU A 91 -8.63 -3.96 -8.55
CA GLU A 91 -8.57 -4.15 -10.01
C GLU A 91 -8.40 -2.80 -10.74
N ARG A 92 -7.93 -2.85 -12.00
CA ARG A 92 -7.99 -1.68 -12.89
C ARG A 92 -9.44 -1.25 -13.12
N ILE A 93 -9.64 -0.01 -13.53
CA ILE A 93 -10.99 0.54 -13.73
C ILE A 93 -11.62 -0.16 -14.94
N LYS A 94 -12.67 -0.96 -14.72
CA LYS A 94 -13.44 -1.65 -15.78
C LYS A 94 -14.88 -1.15 -15.89
N ARG A 95 -15.41 -0.57 -14.81
CA ARG A 95 -16.80 -0.10 -14.74
C ARG A 95 -16.98 1.12 -15.67
N GLY A 96 -17.97 1.05 -16.56
CA GLY A 96 -18.24 2.08 -17.55
C GLY A 96 -19.36 1.68 -18.51
N TYR A 97 -19.16 1.98 -19.80
CA TYR A 97 -20.04 1.58 -20.89
C TYR A 97 -19.90 0.08 -21.23
N ALA A 98 -20.81 -0.45 -22.05
CA ALA A 98 -20.73 -1.83 -22.53
C ALA A 98 -19.46 -2.04 -23.39
N GLY A 99 -18.48 -2.75 -22.81
CA GLY A 99 -17.21 -3.10 -23.45
C GLY A 99 -16.14 -1.99 -23.40
N ARG A 100 -16.30 -0.93 -22.61
CA ARG A 100 -15.25 0.11 -22.44
C ARG A 100 -15.51 0.99 -21.23
N THR A 101 -14.47 1.59 -20.67
CA THR A 101 -14.59 2.49 -19.51
C THR A 101 -15.23 3.84 -19.87
N LEU A 102 -14.67 4.52 -20.88
CA LEU A 102 -15.13 5.83 -21.38
C LEU A 102 -15.51 5.75 -22.86
N SER A 103 -16.36 6.67 -23.30
CA SER A 103 -16.82 6.77 -24.70
C SER A 103 -15.71 7.12 -25.70
N HIS A 104 -14.57 7.59 -25.20
CA HIS A 104 -13.40 8.01 -25.99
C HIS A 104 -12.51 6.84 -26.42
N PHE A 105 -12.65 5.66 -25.81
CA PHE A 105 -11.88 4.46 -26.15
C PHE A 105 -12.66 3.54 -27.08
N GLU A 106 -11.94 2.69 -27.81
CA GLU A 106 -12.54 1.65 -28.64
C GLU A 106 -13.21 0.58 -27.78
N ARG A 107 -14.09 -0.21 -28.39
CA ARG A 107 -14.74 -1.31 -27.68
C ARG A 107 -13.73 -2.44 -27.47
N ASN A 108 -13.71 -2.98 -26.26
CA ASN A 108 -12.83 -4.04 -25.77
C ASN A 108 -11.34 -3.68 -25.75
N ASP A 109 -11.01 -2.38 -25.72
CA ASP A 109 -9.63 -1.93 -25.54
C ASP A 109 -9.12 -2.26 -24.13
N LEU A 110 -8.13 -3.16 -24.04
CA LEU A 110 -7.49 -3.61 -22.79
C LEU A 110 -6.23 -2.81 -22.43
N GLY A 111 -5.91 -1.78 -23.23
CA GLY A 111 -4.73 -0.95 -23.08
C GLY A 111 -4.60 -0.26 -21.72
N ALA A 112 -3.40 0.18 -21.40
CA ALA A 112 -3.11 0.85 -20.13
C ALA A 112 -3.97 2.11 -19.93
N ASP A 113 -4.04 2.96 -20.96
CA ASP A 113 -4.77 4.24 -20.93
C ASP A 113 -6.29 4.03 -20.81
N ALA A 114 -6.84 3.03 -21.50
CA ALA A 114 -8.26 2.69 -21.47
C ALA A 114 -8.73 2.21 -20.08
N HIS A 115 -7.83 1.63 -19.29
CA HIS A 115 -8.12 1.11 -17.96
C HIS A 115 -7.53 1.96 -16.83
N GLY A 116 -7.33 3.26 -17.07
CA GLY A 116 -7.06 4.23 -16.01
C GLY A 116 -5.60 4.34 -15.57
N PHE A 117 -4.65 4.07 -16.47
CA PHE A 117 -3.27 4.46 -16.25
C PHE A 117 -3.09 5.96 -16.49
N VAL A 118 -2.63 6.69 -15.48
CA VAL A 118 -2.37 8.13 -15.58
C VAL A 118 -0.88 8.37 -15.79
N ARG A 119 -0.53 8.78 -17.01
CA ARG A 119 0.85 9.01 -17.43
C ARG A 119 1.33 10.40 -17.02
N ALA A 120 0.45 11.38 -17.07
CA ALA A 120 0.77 12.74 -16.68
C ALA A 120 1.14 12.84 -15.19
N SER A 121 1.97 13.82 -14.85
CA SER A 121 2.22 14.24 -13.48
C SER A 121 1.30 15.41 -13.11
N TYR A 122 1.15 15.69 -11.81
CA TYR A 122 0.39 16.87 -11.40
C TYR A 122 1.00 18.18 -11.91
N LYS A 123 2.32 18.22 -12.13
CA LYS A 123 3.00 19.38 -12.72
C LYS A 123 2.68 19.56 -14.21
N SER A 124 2.63 18.47 -14.99
CA SER A 124 2.31 18.56 -16.42
C SER A 124 0.82 18.83 -16.68
N GLY A 125 -0.04 18.53 -15.71
CA GLY A 125 -1.49 18.60 -15.85
C GLY A 125 -2.07 17.31 -16.44
N LEU A 126 -3.27 16.96 -15.98
CA LEU A 126 -3.98 15.75 -16.36
C LEU A 126 -4.85 16.00 -17.60
N SER A 127 -4.88 15.06 -18.54
CA SER A 127 -5.89 15.07 -19.60
C SER A 127 -7.31 14.83 -19.04
N PRO A 128 -8.38 15.18 -19.77
CA PRO A 128 -9.75 14.99 -19.28
C PRO A 128 -10.09 13.55 -18.88
N THR A 129 -9.58 12.54 -19.61
CA THR A 129 -9.77 11.13 -19.29
C THR A 129 -8.99 10.73 -18.04
N GLU A 130 -7.73 11.14 -17.92
CA GLU A 130 -6.89 10.89 -16.75
C GLU A 130 -7.45 11.55 -15.49
N TYR A 131 -7.96 12.78 -15.59
CA TYR A 131 -8.62 13.47 -14.48
C TYR A 131 -9.84 12.69 -13.99
N PHE A 132 -10.66 12.18 -14.91
CA PHE A 132 -11.82 11.37 -14.58
C PHE A 132 -11.44 10.05 -13.90
N PHE A 133 -10.43 9.34 -14.42
CA PHE A 133 -9.92 8.13 -13.78
C PHE A 133 -9.32 8.39 -12.40
N HIS A 134 -8.61 9.51 -12.23
CA HIS A 134 -8.07 9.91 -10.95
C HIS A 134 -9.18 10.19 -9.92
N ALA A 135 -10.27 10.85 -10.33
CA ALA A 135 -11.44 11.07 -9.48
C ALA A 135 -12.12 9.75 -9.06
N ILE A 136 -12.16 8.76 -9.95
CA ILE A 136 -12.67 7.41 -9.63
C ILE A 136 -11.81 6.77 -8.53
N GLY A 137 -10.48 6.76 -8.69
CA GLY A 137 -9.55 6.22 -7.68
C GLY A 137 -9.65 6.96 -6.34
N GLY A 138 -9.75 8.29 -6.37
CA GLY A 138 -9.92 9.10 -5.15
C GLY A 138 -11.19 8.76 -4.35
N ARG A 139 -12.27 8.36 -5.03
CA ARG A 139 -13.52 7.97 -4.36
C ARG A 139 -13.38 6.68 -3.54
N GLU A 140 -12.51 5.75 -3.94
CA GLU A 140 -12.23 4.55 -3.16
C GLU A 140 -11.69 4.92 -1.78
N GLY A 141 -10.65 5.77 -1.72
CA GLY A 141 -10.04 6.18 -0.46
C GLY A 141 -11.01 6.87 0.49
N LEU A 142 -11.89 7.75 -0.03
CA LEU A 142 -12.91 8.43 0.78
C LEU A 142 -13.93 7.46 1.38
N VAL A 143 -14.45 6.54 0.56
CA VAL A 143 -15.48 5.58 1.00
C VAL A 143 -14.88 4.58 1.96
N ASP A 144 -13.70 4.05 1.65
CA ASP A 144 -13.04 3.02 2.43
C ASP A 144 -12.67 3.52 3.84
N THR A 145 -12.09 4.72 3.93
CA THR A 145 -11.78 5.37 5.21
C THR A 145 -13.04 5.57 6.07
N ALA A 146 -14.15 5.99 5.45
CA ALA A 146 -15.41 6.19 6.14
C ALA A 146 -16.00 4.88 6.68
N VAL A 147 -15.91 3.78 5.93
CA VAL A 147 -16.49 2.49 6.31
C VAL A 147 -15.67 1.79 7.40
N ARG A 148 -14.33 1.82 7.32
CA ARG A 148 -13.45 1.09 8.27
C ARG A 148 -13.63 1.51 9.73
N THR A 149 -13.96 2.77 9.99
CA THR A 149 -14.15 3.32 11.35
C THR A 149 -15.21 2.54 12.13
N SER A 150 -16.34 2.22 11.48
CA SER A 150 -17.46 1.52 12.13
C SER A 150 -17.10 0.12 12.61
N GLN A 151 -16.40 -0.66 11.78
CA GLN A 151 -15.99 -2.01 12.09
C GLN A 151 -14.88 -2.04 13.15
N SER A 152 -13.88 -1.16 13.01
CA SER A 152 -12.78 -1.04 13.97
C SER A 152 -13.28 -0.66 15.36
N GLY A 153 -14.13 0.36 15.46
CA GLY A 153 -14.69 0.80 16.74
C GLY A 153 -15.59 -0.26 17.40
N TYR A 154 -16.39 -0.98 16.61
CA TYR A 154 -17.23 -2.06 17.15
C TYR A 154 -16.39 -3.24 17.66
N LEU A 155 -15.36 -3.66 16.91
CA LEU A 155 -14.43 -4.70 17.33
C LEU A 155 -13.73 -4.29 18.63
N GLN A 156 -13.19 -3.06 18.68
CA GLN A 156 -12.57 -2.52 19.89
C GLN A 156 -13.52 -2.56 21.07
N ARG A 157 -14.76 -2.06 20.93
CA ARG A 157 -15.76 -2.08 22.01
C ARG A 157 -16.03 -3.49 22.52
N ARG A 158 -16.17 -4.47 21.63
CA ARG A 158 -16.38 -5.88 22.02
C ARG A 158 -15.20 -6.44 22.81
N LEU A 159 -13.98 -6.18 22.35
CA LEU A 159 -12.76 -6.65 22.99
C LEU A 159 -12.53 -5.97 24.35
N VAL A 160 -12.74 -4.65 24.45
CA VAL A 160 -12.63 -3.90 25.71
C VAL A 160 -13.61 -4.43 26.74
N ASN A 161 -14.88 -4.59 26.39
CA ASN A 161 -15.89 -5.12 27.33
C ASN A 161 -15.62 -6.57 27.75
N ALA A 162 -14.92 -7.36 26.92
CA ALA A 162 -14.56 -8.74 27.23
C ALA A 162 -13.30 -8.86 28.09
N MET A 163 -12.39 -7.89 28.03
CA MET A 163 -11.08 -7.93 28.69
C MET A 163 -10.93 -6.97 29.87
N GLN A 164 -11.90 -6.08 30.11
CA GLN A 164 -11.83 -5.06 31.18
C GLN A 164 -11.68 -5.63 32.60
N ASP A 165 -12.13 -6.87 32.82
CA ASP A 165 -12.13 -7.54 34.12
C ASP A 165 -10.80 -8.28 34.40
N LEU A 166 -9.88 -8.31 33.43
CA LEU A 166 -8.59 -9.00 33.56
C LEU A 166 -7.57 -8.13 34.30
N GLU A 167 -6.97 -8.68 35.35
CA GLU A 167 -5.92 -8.02 36.14
C GLU A 167 -4.72 -8.93 36.39
N VAL A 168 -3.53 -8.32 36.56
CA VAL A 168 -2.29 -9.01 36.93
C VAL A 168 -2.20 -9.03 38.46
N GLN A 169 -2.11 -10.22 39.03
CA GLN A 169 -1.95 -10.40 40.49
C GLN A 169 -0.48 -10.31 40.91
N TYR A 170 -0.25 -10.18 42.22
CA TYR A 170 1.11 -10.10 42.80
C TYR A 170 2.03 -11.30 42.48
N ASP A 171 1.46 -12.45 42.14
CA ASP A 171 2.20 -13.65 41.73
C ASP A 171 2.54 -13.67 40.22
N GLY A 172 2.21 -12.62 39.47
CA GLY A 172 2.46 -12.52 38.03
C GLY A 172 1.45 -13.26 37.15
N THR A 173 0.40 -13.85 37.74
CA THR A 173 -0.70 -14.48 37.00
C THR A 173 -1.73 -13.45 36.54
N VAL A 174 -2.35 -13.68 35.39
CA VAL A 174 -3.50 -12.88 34.92
C VAL A 174 -4.78 -13.60 35.30
N ARG A 175 -5.66 -12.92 36.03
CA ARG A 175 -6.92 -13.50 36.52
C ARG A 175 -8.10 -12.60 36.19
N ASP A 176 -9.26 -13.24 36.06
CA ASP A 176 -10.56 -12.58 36.01
C ASP A 176 -11.08 -12.28 37.44
N THR A 177 -12.12 -11.47 37.56
CA THR A 177 -12.86 -11.12 38.79
C THR A 177 -13.28 -12.33 39.63
N ARG A 178 -13.56 -13.47 39.00
CA ARG A 178 -13.88 -14.75 39.68
C ARG A 178 -12.66 -15.52 40.19
N LYS A 179 -11.47 -14.91 40.12
CA LYS A 179 -10.16 -15.51 40.45
C LYS A 179 -9.77 -16.72 39.59
N MET A 180 -10.41 -16.89 38.44
CA MET A 180 -10.02 -17.88 37.43
C MET A 180 -8.71 -17.44 36.78
N ILE A 181 -7.73 -18.36 36.69
CA ILE A 181 -6.43 -18.08 36.05
C ILE A 181 -6.62 -18.16 34.53
N ILE A 182 -6.33 -17.05 33.84
CA ILE A 182 -6.37 -16.94 32.37
C ILE A 182 -4.97 -17.15 31.78
N GLN A 183 -3.95 -16.56 32.41
CA GLN A 183 -2.54 -16.80 32.07
C GLN A 183 -1.74 -17.09 33.34
N PHE A 184 -0.93 -18.15 33.32
CA PHE A 184 -0.03 -18.50 34.43
C PHE A 184 1.14 -17.52 34.59
N LYS A 185 1.53 -16.85 33.50
CA LYS A 185 2.55 -15.81 33.50
C LYS A 185 2.15 -14.75 32.48
N TYR A 186 1.98 -13.51 32.92
CA TYR A 186 1.60 -12.38 32.06
C TYR A 186 2.53 -12.29 30.85
N GLY A 187 1.98 -12.33 29.64
CA GLY A 187 2.78 -12.16 28.40
C GLY A 187 3.87 -13.23 28.19
N GLU A 188 3.81 -14.37 28.89
CA GLU A 188 4.81 -15.45 28.92
C GLU A 188 6.18 -15.06 29.53
N ASP A 189 6.61 -13.81 29.40
CA ASP A 189 7.86 -13.29 29.93
C ASP A 189 7.70 -12.46 31.22
N GLY A 190 6.50 -11.96 31.51
CA GLY A 190 6.19 -11.09 32.63
C GLY A 190 6.53 -9.61 32.37
N ILE A 191 6.85 -9.24 31.13
CA ILE A 191 7.36 -7.91 30.79
C ILE A 191 6.24 -7.06 30.20
N ASN A 192 6.02 -5.89 30.80
CA ASN A 192 5.08 -4.90 30.24
C ASN A 192 5.62 -4.35 28.92
N PRO A 193 4.85 -4.42 27.80
CA PRO A 193 5.24 -3.83 26.51
C PRO A 193 5.67 -2.36 26.59
N MET A 194 5.08 -1.57 27.50
CA MET A 194 5.47 -0.17 27.70
C MET A 194 6.90 0.00 28.25
N ASN A 195 7.39 -1.00 29.01
CA ASN A 195 8.72 -1.01 29.62
C ASN A 195 9.68 -1.97 28.89
N SER A 196 9.26 -2.53 27.76
CA SER A 196 9.88 -3.70 27.12
C SER A 196 11.16 -3.43 26.34
N ASP A 197 11.73 -2.23 26.45
CA ASP A 197 13.02 -1.85 25.82
C ASP A 197 14.17 -2.82 26.20
N PHE A 198 13.97 -3.76 27.14
CA PHE A 198 14.92 -4.75 27.63
C PHE A 198 14.63 -6.22 27.28
N SER A 199 13.52 -6.52 26.58
CA SER A 199 13.13 -7.91 26.26
C SER A 199 13.65 -8.41 24.90
N LYS A 200 14.07 -7.49 24.02
CA LYS A 200 14.57 -7.82 22.68
C LYS A 200 16.07 -8.13 22.71
N PRO A 201 16.57 -9.05 21.86
CA PRO A 201 18.02 -9.30 21.72
C PRO A 201 18.85 -8.02 21.45
N GLU A 202 18.23 -7.02 20.81
CA GLU A 202 18.82 -5.71 20.50
C GLU A 202 19.06 -4.86 21.75
N ALA A 203 18.30 -5.07 22.83
CA ALA A 203 18.46 -4.35 24.08
C ALA A 203 19.78 -4.66 24.76
N VAL A 204 20.20 -5.94 24.70
CA VAL A 204 21.50 -6.38 25.24
C VAL A 204 22.64 -5.63 24.54
N ARG A 205 22.55 -5.43 23.22
CA ARG A 205 23.51 -4.62 22.45
C ARG A 205 23.50 -3.17 22.91
N ARG A 206 22.34 -2.54 23.05
CA ARG A 206 22.26 -1.15 23.56
C ARG A 206 22.86 -1.00 24.96
N ILE A 207 22.67 -1.98 25.84
CA ILE A 207 23.28 -1.97 27.18
C ILE A 207 24.80 -2.08 27.05
N ILE A 208 25.30 -3.01 26.24
CA ILE A 208 26.73 -3.16 25.96
C ILE A 208 27.29 -1.85 25.39
N ASP A 209 26.65 -1.25 24.39
CA ASP A 209 27.07 0.01 23.77
C ASP A 209 27.07 1.16 24.78
N SER A 210 26.07 1.21 25.67
CA SER A 210 25.98 2.23 26.72
C SER A 210 27.09 2.12 27.78
N VAL A 211 27.53 0.90 28.09
CA VAL A 211 28.55 0.62 29.11
C VAL A 211 29.96 0.69 28.52
N MET A 212 30.15 0.17 27.31
CA MET A 212 31.44 0.11 26.63
C MET A 212 31.79 1.41 25.89
N GLY A 213 30.80 2.27 25.61
CA GLY A 213 31.01 3.57 24.94
C GLY A 213 31.48 3.47 23.48
N VAL A 214 31.49 2.27 22.91
CA VAL A 214 31.88 2.04 21.51
C VAL A 214 30.63 2.22 20.65
N LYS A 215 30.48 3.41 20.07
CA LYS A 215 29.61 3.59 18.91
C LYS A 215 30.38 3.09 17.69
N GLU A 216 29.90 2.04 17.04
CA GLU A 216 30.09 1.91 15.59
C GLU A 216 29.20 2.92 14.86
#